data_AF-A0A932ABL7-F1
#
_entry.id   AF-A0A932ABL7-F1
#
_cell.length_a   1.000
_cell.length_b   1.000
_cell.length_c   1.000
_cell.angle_alpha   90.00
_cell.angle_beta   90.00
_cell.angle_gamma   90.00
#
_symmetry.space_group_name_H-M   'P 1'
#
loop_
_entity.id
_entity.type
_entity.pdbx_description
1 polymer ?
#
loop_
_entity_poly.entity_id
_entity_poly.type
_entity_poly.pdbx_seq_one_letter_code
_entity_poly.pdbx_strand_id
1 'polypeptide(L)'
;MPKRDRSKWLVANTPLPPGFGGAGSIARAVDYLERELADLVEIYFDQANVFSALVGIFGAKALHSVTNWERNKNVDTAQQRFPDLCRRGCKWPPKPNECLESKGSKRPWAIQSHYDHPGWYIVWRYLVDPTEAIERKRPVIIWRVDVVFLAKSDWKYEASTASAAGGGRTHTFGVKNAAKTLKGHAVYQRTDVVIRDGKAVVANGH
;
A
#
# COMPACT_ATOMS: atom_id res chain seq x y z
N MET A 1 24.06 -6.00 -20.39
CA MET A 1 23.54 -7.21 -19.70
C MET A 1 22.01 -7.17 -19.72
N PRO A 2 21.31 -8.26 -20.04
CA PRO A 2 19.87 -8.31 -19.91
C PRO A 2 19.46 -8.07 -18.45
N LYS A 3 18.41 -7.27 -18.24
CA LYS A 3 17.86 -6.94 -16.93
C LYS A 3 17.34 -8.24 -16.31
N ARG A 4 18.02 -8.79 -15.28
CA ARG A 4 17.49 -9.96 -14.55
C ARG A 4 16.12 -9.57 -14.02
N ASP A 5 15.11 -10.41 -14.23
CA ASP A 5 13.83 -10.25 -13.55
C ASP A 5 14.07 -10.42 -12.06
N ARG A 6 13.81 -9.35 -11.31
CA ARG A 6 13.98 -9.30 -9.85
C ARG A 6 12.65 -9.39 -9.13
N SER A 7 11.58 -9.72 -9.85
CA SER A 7 10.22 -9.76 -9.32
C SER A 7 9.76 -11.19 -9.11
N LYS A 8 9.05 -11.40 -8.02
CA LYS A 8 8.31 -12.62 -7.71
C LYS A 8 6.83 -12.28 -7.62
N TRP A 9 6.05 -12.88 -8.52
CA TRP A 9 4.59 -12.75 -8.55
C TRP A 9 3.96 -13.88 -7.75
N LEU A 10 3.12 -13.51 -6.77
CA LEU A 10 2.54 -14.45 -5.79
C LEU A 10 1.00 -14.52 -5.89
N VAL A 11 0.43 -13.93 -6.94
CA VAL A 11 -1.00 -13.70 -7.12
C VAL A 11 -1.86 -14.98 -7.10
N ALA A 12 -1.32 -16.11 -7.56
CA ALA A 12 -2.08 -17.36 -7.66
C ALA A 12 -2.55 -17.92 -6.30
N ASN A 13 -1.89 -17.53 -5.20
CA ASN A 13 -2.14 -18.07 -3.86
C ASN A 13 -2.77 -17.05 -2.90
N THR A 14 -3.15 -15.87 -3.39
CA THR A 14 -3.58 -14.75 -2.55
C THR A 14 -4.97 -14.27 -2.94
N PRO A 15 -5.94 -14.20 -2.01
CA PRO A 15 -7.24 -13.60 -2.27
C PRO A 15 -7.10 -12.16 -2.76
N LEU A 16 -7.76 -11.83 -3.87
CA LEU A 16 -7.79 -10.49 -4.43
C LEU A 16 -9.19 -9.87 -4.32
N PRO A 17 -9.29 -8.53 -4.27
CA PRO A 17 -10.56 -7.84 -4.38
C PRO A 17 -11.31 -8.24 -5.65
N PRO A 18 -12.65 -8.31 -5.63
CA PRO A 18 -13.43 -8.57 -6.82
C PRO A 18 -13.10 -7.59 -7.96
N GLY A 19 -12.88 -8.10 -9.17
CA GLY A 19 -12.56 -7.27 -10.34
C GLY A 19 -11.15 -6.67 -10.35
N PHE A 20 -10.25 -7.16 -9.48
CA PHE A 20 -8.84 -6.79 -9.51
C PHE A 20 -8.15 -7.49 -10.70
N GLY A 21 -7.49 -6.72 -11.58
CA GLY A 21 -6.94 -7.20 -12.87
C GLY A 21 -5.70 -8.11 -12.78
N GLY A 22 -5.50 -8.80 -11.65
CA GLY A 22 -4.41 -9.74 -11.43
C GLY A 22 -3.00 -9.11 -11.41
N ALA A 23 -1.99 -9.94 -11.69
CA ALA A 23 -0.57 -9.57 -11.65
C ALA A 23 -0.22 -8.40 -12.60
N GLY A 24 -0.78 -8.39 -13.81
CA GLY A 24 -0.49 -7.36 -14.81
C GLY A 24 -0.90 -5.96 -14.38
N SER A 25 -2.03 -5.80 -13.68
CA SER A 25 -2.44 -4.51 -13.13
C SER A 25 -1.52 -4.04 -12.01
N ILE A 26 -1.05 -4.95 -11.13
CA ILE A 26 -0.08 -4.62 -10.08
C ILE A 26 1.25 -4.21 -10.69
N ALA A 27 1.72 -4.91 -11.73
CA ALA A 27 2.97 -4.58 -12.43
C ALA A 27 2.96 -3.16 -13.01
N ARG A 28 1.87 -2.81 -13.72
CA ARG A 28 1.70 -1.45 -14.25
C ARG A 28 1.60 -0.40 -13.15
N ALA A 29 0.95 -0.73 -12.03
CA ALA A 29 0.88 0.17 -10.89
C ALA A 29 2.26 0.37 -10.24
N VAL A 30 3.02 -0.70 -10.00
CA VAL A 30 4.40 -0.60 -9.47
C VAL A 30 5.26 0.29 -10.36
N ASP A 31 5.26 0.04 -11.68
CA ASP A 31 6.04 0.87 -12.63
C ASP A 31 5.64 2.35 -12.58
N TYR A 32 4.34 2.63 -12.50
CA TYR A 32 3.80 3.98 -12.34
C TYR A 32 4.28 4.63 -11.04
N LEU A 33 4.14 3.95 -9.89
CA LEU A 33 4.53 4.49 -8.59
C LEU A 33 6.02 4.82 -8.56
N GLU A 34 6.87 3.88 -8.95
CA GLU A 34 8.32 4.07 -8.90
C GLU A 34 8.79 5.18 -9.85
N ARG A 35 8.11 5.39 -10.98
CA ARG A 35 8.46 6.47 -11.92
C ARG A 35 8.05 7.83 -11.38
N GLU A 36 6.81 7.97 -10.92
CA GLU A 36 6.24 9.28 -10.61
C GLU A 36 6.70 9.78 -9.23
N LEU A 37 7.01 8.88 -8.31
CA LEU A 37 7.55 9.24 -7.01
C LEU A 37 9.04 9.55 -7.05
N ALA A 38 9.75 9.22 -8.14
CA ALA A 38 11.17 9.53 -8.29
C ALA A 38 11.42 11.04 -8.21
N ASP A 39 10.59 11.85 -8.86
CA ASP A 39 10.68 13.32 -8.86
C ASP A 39 10.29 13.94 -7.50
N LEU A 40 9.74 13.14 -6.58
CA LEU A 40 9.27 13.58 -5.26
C LEU A 40 10.11 13.01 -4.12
N VAL A 41 11.24 12.36 -4.42
CA VAL A 41 12.04 11.61 -3.43
C VAL A 41 12.56 12.50 -2.30
N GLU A 42 12.83 13.79 -2.54
CA GLU A 42 13.28 14.73 -1.51
C GLU A 42 12.28 14.85 -0.34
N ILE A 43 10.97 14.75 -0.63
CA ILE A 43 9.92 14.77 0.41
C ILE A 43 10.08 13.61 1.38
N TYR A 44 10.68 12.49 0.98
CA TYR A 44 10.98 11.39 1.90
C TYR A 44 11.98 11.80 2.98
N PHE A 45 13.02 12.54 2.61
CA PHE A 45 14.07 12.98 3.54
C PHE A 45 13.56 14.09 4.45
N ASP A 46 12.72 14.98 3.93
CA ASP A 46 12.09 16.04 4.73
C ASP A 46 11.00 15.48 5.66
N GLN A 47 10.09 14.66 5.11
CA GLN A 47 8.87 14.19 5.79
C GLN A 47 8.44 12.79 5.32
N ALA A 48 9.15 11.75 5.76
CA ALA A 48 8.87 10.36 5.38
C ALA A 48 7.41 9.89 5.56
N ASN A 49 6.67 10.43 6.54
CA ASN A 49 5.25 10.10 6.75
C ASN A 49 4.36 10.72 5.64
N VAL A 50 4.65 11.94 5.21
CA VAL A 50 3.97 12.57 4.06
C VAL A 50 4.30 11.81 2.79
N PHE A 51 5.56 11.39 2.62
CA PHE A 51 5.94 10.55 1.49
C PHE A 51 5.20 9.19 1.48
N SER A 52 5.02 8.53 2.63
CA SER A 52 4.17 7.33 2.73
C SER A 52 2.72 7.59 2.31
N ALA A 53 2.17 8.77 2.63
CA ALA A 53 0.84 9.15 2.16
C ALA A 53 0.80 9.36 0.63
N LEU A 54 1.83 10.00 0.05
CA LEU A 54 1.97 10.14 -1.40
C LEU A 54 2.04 8.78 -2.09
N VAL A 55 2.82 7.83 -1.57
CA VAL A 55 2.86 6.45 -2.09
C VAL A 55 1.46 5.84 -2.13
N GLY A 56 0.66 6.00 -1.06
CA GLY A 56 -0.74 5.55 -1.03
C GLY A 56 -1.63 6.23 -2.08
N ILE A 57 -1.53 7.55 -2.22
CA ILE A 57 -2.30 8.35 -3.18
C ILE A 57 -1.96 7.96 -4.63
N PHE A 58 -0.67 7.86 -4.98
CA PHE A 58 -0.23 7.43 -6.31
C PHE A 58 -0.64 5.97 -6.57
N GLY A 59 -0.60 5.11 -5.53
CA GLY A 59 -1.21 3.78 -5.51
C GLY A 59 -2.67 3.78 -5.96
N ALA A 60 -3.50 4.60 -5.33
CA ALA A 60 -4.92 4.72 -5.67
C ALA A 60 -5.13 5.26 -7.10
N LYS A 61 -4.33 6.26 -7.50
CA LYS A 61 -4.37 6.83 -8.87
C LYS A 61 -4.01 5.78 -9.91
N ALA A 62 -3.00 4.95 -9.65
CA ALA A 62 -2.61 3.87 -10.55
C ALA A 62 -3.71 2.81 -10.66
N LEU A 63 -4.24 2.34 -9.53
CA LEU A 63 -5.31 1.35 -9.53
C LEU A 63 -6.56 1.84 -10.25
N HIS A 64 -6.89 3.12 -10.11
CA HIS A 64 -8.00 3.73 -10.81
C HIS A 64 -7.86 3.65 -12.35
N SER A 65 -6.64 3.79 -12.86
CA SER A 65 -6.39 3.75 -14.31
C SER A 65 -6.25 2.34 -14.86
N VAL A 66 -5.82 1.36 -14.05
CA VAL A 66 -5.49 0.00 -14.53
C VAL A 66 -6.39 -1.13 -14.02
N THR A 67 -7.44 -0.81 -13.26
CA THR A 67 -8.39 -1.81 -12.70
C THR A 67 -9.84 -1.33 -12.81
N ASN A 68 -10.79 -2.18 -12.37
CA ASN A 68 -12.21 -1.82 -12.29
C ASN A 68 -12.60 -1.10 -10.98
N TRP A 69 -11.61 -0.56 -10.25
CA TRP A 69 -11.83 0.23 -9.05
C TRP A 69 -11.74 1.71 -9.40
N GLU A 70 -12.64 2.53 -8.86
CA GLU A 70 -12.68 3.97 -9.12
C GLU A 70 -12.40 4.76 -7.85
N ARG A 71 -11.69 5.89 -7.99
CA ARG A 71 -11.50 6.78 -6.85
C ARG A 71 -12.85 7.26 -6.34
N ASN A 72 -12.97 7.34 -5.02
CA ASN A 72 -14.16 7.88 -4.39
C ASN A 72 -14.41 9.32 -4.89
N LYS A 73 -15.64 9.61 -5.35
CA LYS A 73 -15.99 10.85 -6.06
C LYS A 73 -15.96 12.09 -5.18
N ASN A 74 -16.01 11.93 -3.85
CA ASN A 74 -15.97 13.04 -2.92
C ASN A 74 -14.50 13.45 -2.62
N VAL A 75 -13.82 13.98 -3.64
CA VAL A 75 -12.37 14.27 -3.63
C VAL A 75 -11.94 15.12 -2.44
N ASP A 76 -12.74 16.11 -2.06
CA ASP A 76 -12.43 17.05 -0.96
C ASP A 76 -12.43 16.36 0.43
N THR A 77 -13.09 15.21 0.53
CA THR A 77 -13.19 14.42 1.76
C THR A 77 -12.53 13.04 1.66
N ALA A 78 -12.10 12.61 0.48
CA ALA A 78 -11.51 11.28 0.27
C ALA A 78 -10.19 11.12 1.04
N GLN A 79 -9.36 12.18 1.12
CA GLN A 79 -8.18 12.17 2.01
C GLN A 79 -8.55 12.11 3.50
N GLN A 80 -9.82 12.38 3.83
CA GLN A 80 -10.38 12.35 5.17
C GLN A 80 -11.35 11.19 5.38
N ARG A 81 -11.53 10.25 4.44
CA ARG A 81 -12.54 9.19 4.57
C ARG A 81 -12.10 7.91 3.85
N PHE A 82 -12.30 6.78 4.52
CA PHE A 82 -12.30 5.48 3.88
C PHE A 82 -13.58 5.29 3.02
N PRO A 83 -13.51 4.60 1.87
CA PRO A 83 -12.30 4.12 1.21
C PRO A 83 -11.74 5.11 0.18
N ASP A 84 -10.44 4.96 -0.14
CA ASP A 84 -9.79 5.63 -1.27
C ASP A 84 -10.45 5.26 -2.62
N LEU A 85 -10.78 3.99 -2.81
CA LEU A 85 -11.41 3.45 -4.01
C LEU A 85 -12.66 2.63 -3.70
N CYS A 86 -13.61 2.67 -4.62
CA CYS A 86 -14.79 1.81 -4.63
C CYS A 86 -14.81 0.97 -5.91
N ARG A 87 -15.47 -0.20 -5.87
CA ARG A 87 -15.70 -0.97 -7.10
C ARG A 87 -16.60 -0.16 -8.04
N ARG A 88 -16.21 -0.02 -9.32
CA ARG A 88 -16.97 0.76 -10.29
C ARG A 88 -18.43 0.31 -10.35
N GLY A 89 -19.34 1.27 -10.22
CA GLY A 89 -20.79 1.01 -10.24
C GLY A 89 -21.37 0.40 -8.95
N CYS A 90 -20.62 0.37 -7.85
CA CYS A 90 -21.20 0.00 -6.55
C CYS A 90 -22.27 1.02 -6.09
N LYS A 91 -23.21 0.57 -5.26
CA LYS A 91 -24.20 1.46 -4.63
C LYS A 91 -23.57 2.21 -3.46
N TRP A 92 -24.04 3.43 -3.18
CA TRP A 92 -23.62 4.20 -2.02
C TRP A 92 -24.57 4.00 -0.82
N PRO A 93 -24.07 3.81 0.42
CA PRO A 93 -22.66 3.59 0.75
C PRO A 93 -22.15 2.21 0.30
N PRO A 94 -20.89 2.08 -0.14
CA PRO A 94 -20.31 0.83 -0.60
C PRO A 94 -20.25 -0.21 0.52
N LYS A 95 -20.44 -1.48 0.18
CA LYS A 95 -20.21 -2.58 1.12
C LYS A 95 -18.70 -2.78 1.33
N PRO A 96 -18.25 -3.35 2.47
CA PRO A 96 -16.82 -3.59 2.73
C PRO A 96 -16.06 -4.28 1.60
N ASN A 97 -16.67 -5.27 0.94
CA ASN A 97 -16.06 -5.99 -0.18
C ASN A 97 -15.95 -5.18 -1.49
N GLU A 98 -16.55 -3.99 -1.51
CA GLU A 98 -16.53 -3.00 -2.59
C GLU A 98 -15.71 -1.76 -2.19
N CYS A 99 -15.05 -1.79 -1.03
CA CYS A 99 -14.16 -0.75 -0.51
C CYS A 99 -12.70 -1.22 -0.62
N LEU A 100 -11.83 -0.38 -1.17
CA LEU A 100 -10.40 -0.62 -1.25
C LEU A 100 -9.62 0.62 -0.83
N GLU A 101 -8.73 0.45 0.14
CA GLU A 101 -7.83 1.49 0.63
C GLU A 101 -6.41 1.26 0.12
N SER A 102 -5.73 2.34 -0.24
CA SER A 102 -4.37 2.32 -0.75
C SER A 102 -3.38 2.93 0.23
N LYS A 103 -2.48 2.11 0.78
CA LYS A 103 -1.52 2.54 1.81
C LYS A 103 -0.09 2.40 1.35
N GLY A 104 0.70 3.46 1.49
CA GLY A 104 2.16 3.36 1.43
C GLY A 104 2.74 3.05 2.80
N SER A 105 3.75 2.19 2.87
CA SER A 105 4.44 1.92 4.13
C SER A 105 5.88 1.46 3.92
N LYS A 106 6.84 2.16 4.54
CA LYS A 106 8.25 1.74 4.57
C LYS A 106 8.52 0.58 5.53
N ARG A 107 7.59 0.33 6.47
CA ARG A 107 7.72 -0.75 7.45
C ARG A 107 7.18 -2.05 6.84
N PRO A 108 7.86 -3.20 6.99
CA PRO A 108 7.45 -4.44 6.31
C PRO A 108 6.04 -4.95 6.64
N TRP A 109 5.55 -4.68 7.85
CA TRP A 109 4.30 -5.27 8.35
C TRP A 109 3.27 -4.24 8.83
N ALA A 110 3.63 -2.96 8.91
CA ALA A 110 2.75 -1.97 9.54
C ALA A 110 1.67 -1.49 8.56
N ILE A 111 0.42 -1.52 9.00
CA ILE A 111 -0.69 -0.81 8.36
C ILE A 111 -1.23 0.16 9.41
N GLN A 112 -1.32 1.43 9.02
CA GLN A 112 -1.93 2.46 9.83
C GLN A 112 -3.08 3.08 9.04
N SER A 113 -4.18 3.30 9.74
CA SER A 113 -5.39 3.91 9.20
C SER A 113 -5.97 4.87 10.21
N HIS A 114 -6.65 5.92 9.73
CA HIS A 114 -7.42 6.82 10.59
C HIS A 114 -8.80 6.23 10.95
N TYR A 115 -9.11 5.06 10.40
CA TYR A 115 -10.37 4.35 10.57
C TYR A 115 -10.16 2.84 10.73
N ASP A 116 -10.97 2.19 11.58
CA ASP A 116 -11.02 0.74 11.78
C ASP A 116 -12.01 0.04 10.83
N HIS A 117 -12.20 0.60 9.63
CA HIS A 117 -13.24 0.14 8.71
C HIS A 117 -12.88 -1.21 8.06
N PRO A 118 -13.86 -2.12 7.96
CA PRO A 118 -13.69 -3.34 7.21
C PRO A 118 -13.63 -3.07 5.71
N GLY A 119 -12.78 -3.80 5.01
CA GLY A 119 -12.66 -3.76 3.55
C GLY A 119 -11.29 -4.21 3.06
N TRP A 120 -11.03 -4.02 1.77
CA TRP A 120 -9.75 -4.36 1.18
C TRP A 120 -8.69 -3.28 1.44
N TYR A 121 -7.46 -3.72 1.64
CA TYR A 121 -6.29 -2.87 1.77
C TYR A 121 -5.22 -3.39 0.82
N ILE A 122 -4.73 -2.51 -0.06
CA ILE A 122 -3.48 -2.73 -0.78
C ILE A 122 -2.38 -1.91 -0.12
N VAL A 123 -1.27 -2.56 0.19
CA VAL A 123 -0.14 -1.93 0.87
C VAL A 123 1.10 -1.99 0.01
N TRP A 124 1.53 -0.82 -0.43
CA TRP A 124 2.73 -0.60 -1.22
C TRP A 124 3.94 -0.47 -0.28
N ARG A 125 4.71 -1.55 -0.16
CA ARG A 125 5.94 -1.55 0.62
C ARG A 125 7.06 -0.97 -0.21
N TYR A 126 7.60 0.14 0.24
CA TYR A 126 8.61 0.86 -0.50
C TYR A 126 9.91 1.00 0.28
N LEU A 127 10.99 1.22 -0.46
CA LEU A 127 12.30 1.66 0.03
C LEU A 127 12.74 2.85 -0.82
N VAL A 128 13.59 3.70 -0.26
CA VAL A 128 14.18 4.83 -0.95
C VAL A 128 15.68 4.60 -1.04
N ASP A 129 16.20 4.66 -2.25
CA ASP A 129 17.60 4.46 -2.62
C ASP A 129 18.07 5.66 -3.45
N PRO A 130 18.46 6.77 -2.81
CA PRO A 130 18.87 7.98 -3.53
C PRO A 130 20.16 7.77 -4.34
N THR A 131 20.94 6.72 -4.03
CA THR A 131 22.16 6.38 -4.75
C THR A 131 21.89 5.61 -6.04
N GLU A 132 20.65 5.15 -6.24
CA GLU A 132 20.22 4.31 -7.35
C GLU A 132 21.09 3.03 -7.51
N ALA A 133 21.67 2.55 -6.41
CA ALA A 133 22.55 1.39 -6.38
C ALA A 133 21.78 0.08 -6.67
N ILE A 134 20.51 0.02 -6.28
CA ILE A 134 19.65 -1.13 -6.55
C ILE A 134 19.18 -1.09 -8.00
N GLU A 135 18.59 0.03 -8.43
CA GLU A 135 18.06 0.19 -9.77
C GLU A 135 18.20 1.63 -10.28
N ARG A 136 18.94 1.77 -11.38
CA ARG A 136 19.22 3.05 -12.01
C ARG A 136 17.93 3.76 -12.44
N LYS A 137 17.85 5.07 -12.19
CA LYS A 137 16.69 5.95 -12.44
C LYS A 137 15.42 5.54 -11.65
N ARG A 138 15.58 4.76 -10.57
CA ARG A 138 14.48 4.32 -9.69
C ARG A 138 14.90 4.53 -8.23
N PRO A 139 14.95 5.80 -7.77
CA PRO A 139 15.32 6.10 -6.38
C PRO A 139 14.22 5.70 -5.38
N VAL A 140 13.02 5.37 -5.86
CA VAL A 140 11.93 4.82 -5.07
C VAL A 140 11.62 3.44 -5.63
N ILE A 141 11.66 2.43 -4.77
CA ILE A 141 11.45 1.04 -5.17
C ILE A 141 10.29 0.46 -4.36
N ILE A 142 9.26 -0.01 -5.04
CA ILE A 142 8.26 -0.87 -4.43
C ILE A 142 8.85 -2.26 -4.39
N TRP A 143 9.14 -2.76 -3.19
CA TRP A 143 9.76 -4.06 -3.01
C TRP A 143 8.76 -5.16 -2.65
N ARG A 144 7.55 -4.79 -2.23
CA ARG A 144 6.48 -5.75 -1.94
C ARG A 144 5.12 -5.07 -2.01
N VAL A 145 4.12 -5.81 -2.46
CA VAL A 145 2.72 -5.38 -2.39
C VAL A 145 1.93 -6.44 -1.65
N ASP A 146 1.26 -6.04 -0.57
CA ASP A 146 0.33 -6.88 0.17
C ASP A 146 -1.10 -6.51 -0.20
N VAL A 147 -1.98 -7.51 -0.39
CA VAL A 147 -3.41 -7.31 -0.61
C VAL A 147 -4.18 -8.19 0.36
N VAL A 148 -4.98 -7.55 1.21
CA VAL A 148 -5.67 -8.22 2.33
C VAL A 148 -7.04 -7.61 2.56
N PHE A 149 -8.02 -8.45 2.91
CA PHE A 149 -9.29 -7.97 3.47
C PHE A 149 -9.16 -7.92 4.98
N LEU A 150 -9.41 -6.75 5.58
CA LEU A 150 -9.39 -6.58 7.03
C LEU A 150 -10.82 -6.42 7.53
N ALA A 151 -11.19 -7.16 8.56
CA ALA A 151 -12.41 -6.99 9.32
C ALA A 151 -12.21 -5.96 10.44
N LYS A 152 -13.31 -5.43 10.99
CA LYS A 152 -13.25 -4.50 12.13
C LYS A 152 -12.48 -5.08 13.33
N SER A 153 -12.61 -6.38 13.57
CA SER A 153 -11.94 -7.11 14.64
C SER A 153 -10.41 -7.13 14.52
N ASP A 154 -9.87 -6.96 13.32
CA ASP A 154 -8.43 -7.02 13.05
C ASP A 154 -7.70 -5.75 13.48
N TRP A 155 -8.45 -4.67 13.74
CA TRP A 155 -7.91 -3.40 14.16
C TRP A 155 -7.73 -3.32 15.67
N LYS A 156 -6.68 -2.62 16.09
CA LYS A 156 -6.49 -2.10 17.44
C LYS A 156 -6.37 -0.59 17.36
N TYR A 157 -6.97 0.08 18.33
CA TYR A 157 -6.75 1.51 18.51
C TYR A 157 -5.34 1.73 19.06
N GLU A 158 -4.56 2.55 18.37
CA GLU A 158 -3.26 3.02 18.84
C GLU A 158 -3.55 4.38 19.45
N ALA A 159 -3.65 4.43 20.79
CA ALA A 159 -4.13 5.60 21.50
C ALA A 159 -3.40 6.88 21.05
N SER A 160 -4.18 7.83 20.53
CA SER A 160 -3.84 9.24 20.68
C SER A 160 -4.47 9.71 21.99
N THR A 161 -4.07 10.86 22.50
CA THR A 161 -4.67 11.48 23.70
C THR A 161 -6.16 11.86 23.52
N ALA A 162 -6.78 11.57 22.38
CA ALA A 162 -8.21 11.73 22.11
C ALA A 162 -8.97 10.40 22.32
N SER A 163 -10.23 10.45 22.74
CA SER A 163 -11.03 9.28 23.17
C SER A 163 -11.18 8.17 22.12
N ALA A 164 -11.40 6.91 22.54
CA ALA A 164 -11.30 5.72 21.69
C ALA A 164 -12.50 5.44 20.74
N ALA A 165 -13.49 6.32 20.62
CA ALA A 165 -14.73 6.04 19.90
C ALA A 165 -14.89 6.91 18.63
N GLY A 166 -15.04 6.24 17.47
CA GLY A 166 -15.27 6.89 16.16
C GLY A 166 -13.98 7.37 15.51
N GLY A 167 -13.62 6.78 14.36
CA GLY A 167 -12.42 7.19 13.60
C GLY A 167 -12.46 8.64 13.13
N GLY A 168 -11.30 9.16 12.71
CA GLY A 168 -11.09 10.57 12.37
C GLY A 168 -9.61 10.91 12.33
N ARG A 169 -9.23 12.13 11.88
CA ARG A 169 -7.82 12.57 11.78
C ARG A 169 -7.03 12.47 13.08
N THR A 170 -7.70 12.50 14.23
CA THR A 170 -7.12 12.37 15.56
C THR A 170 -6.93 10.92 16.00
N HIS A 171 -7.47 9.93 15.30
CA HIS A 171 -7.42 8.52 15.68
C HIS A 171 -6.42 7.79 14.79
N THR A 172 -5.61 6.92 15.39
CA THR A 172 -4.76 6.00 14.64
C THR A 172 -5.15 4.58 15.02
N PHE A 173 -5.37 3.75 14.02
CA PHE A 173 -5.61 2.33 14.17
C PHE A 173 -4.47 1.57 13.51
N GLY A 174 -3.98 0.56 14.22
CA GLY A 174 -3.02 -0.42 13.72
C GLY A 174 -3.69 -1.78 13.57
N VAL A 175 -3.08 -2.67 12.78
CA VAL A 175 -3.55 -4.05 12.66
C VAL A 175 -2.98 -4.90 13.80
N LYS A 176 -3.83 -5.67 14.48
CA LYS A 176 -3.43 -6.67 15.48
C LYS A 176 -2.60 -7.76 14.82
N ASN A 177 -1.49 -8.15 15.46
CA ASN A 177 -0.60 -9.21 14.99
C ASN A 177 -0.24 -9.09 13.50
N ALA A 178 0.06 -7.87 13.03
CA ALA A 178 0.11 -7.55 11.61
C ALA A 178 1.01 -8.48 10.76
N ALA A 179 2.15 -8.93 11.29
CA ALA A 179 3.01 -9.88 10.58
C ALA A 179 2.32 -11.24 10.33
N LYS A 180 1.52 -11.73 11.28
CA LYS A 180 0.71 -12.93 11.12
C LYS A 180 -0.42 -12.69 10.13
N THR A 181 -1.12 -11.56 10.27
CA THR A 181 -2.25 -11.17 9.41
C THR A 181 -1.84 -10.98 7.95
N LEU A 182 -0.63 -10.48 7.69
CA LEU A 182 -0.13 -10.22 6.33
C LEU A 182 0.68 -11.39 5.75
N LYS A 183 0.91 -12.45 6.53
CA LYS A 183 1.63 -13.62 6.04
C LYS A 183 0.79 -14.29 4.94
N GLY A 184 1.38 -14.48 3.76
CA GLY A 184 0.70 -15.08 2.61
C GLY A 184 -0.15 -14.10 1.79
N HIS A 185 -0.23 -12.82 2.16
CA HIS A 185 -0.99 -11.80 1.43
C HIS A 185 -0.16 -10.99 0.44
N ALA A 186 1.11 -11.32 0.28
CA ALA A 186 1.95 -10.71 -0.75
C ALA A 186 1.47 -11.15 -2.14
N VAL A 187 1.30 -10.20 -3.05
CA VAL A 187 0.93 -10.44 -4.46
C VAL A 187 2.10 -10.15 -5.40
N TYR A 188 3.04 -9.33 -4.93
CA TYR A 188 4.28 -8.98 -5.58
C TYR A 188 5.37 -8.84 -4.53
N GLN A 189 6.59 -9.29 -4.84
CA GLN A 189 7.77 -9.08 -4.02
C GLN A 189 9.04 -9.07 -4.87
N ARG A 190 9.99 -8.18 -4.57
CA ARG A 190 11.32 -8.20 -5.15
C ARG A 190 12.20 -9.29 -4.53
N THR A 191 12.96 -10.01 -5.35
CA THR A 191 13.87 -11.08 -4.93
C THR A 191 15.23 -10.56 -4.44
N ASP A 192 15.59 -9.34 -4.82
CA ASP A 192 16.81 -8.64 -4.39
C ASP A 192 16.62 -7.82 -3.10
N VAL A 193 15.46 -7.94 -2.44
CA VAL A 193 15.15 -7.27 -1.16
C VAL A 193 14.71 -8.29 -0.12
N VAL A 194 15.30 -8.23 1.06
CA VAL A 194 15.03 -9.10 2.21
C VAL A 194 14.67 -8.27 3.44
N ILE A 195 14.04 -8.91 4.43
CA ILE A 195 13.82 -8.29 5.73
C ILE A 195 14.94 -8.73 6.68
N ARG A 196 15.73 -7.78 7.18
CA ARG A 196 16.74 -7.98 8.25
C ARG A 196 16.48 -6.96 9.36
N ASP A 197 16.51 -7.40 10.62
CA ASP A 197 16.26 -6.56 11.80
C ASP A 197 14.98 -5.70 11.72
N GLY A 198 13.92 -6.29 11.14
CA GLY A 198 12.63 -5.62 10.97
C GLY A 198 12.57 -4.55 9.88
N LYS A 199 13.62 -4.40 9.06
CA LYS A 199 13.72 -3.44 7.94
C LYS A 199 13.89 -4.16 6.61
N ALA A 200 13.37 -3.56 5.54
CA ALA A 200 13.67 -4.01 4.19
C ALA A 200 15.06 -3.51 3.78
N VAL A 201 15.93 -4.42 3.35
CA VAL A 201 17.31 -4.13 2.90
C VAL A 201 17.62 -4.93 1.64
N VAL A 202 18.62 -4.49 0.88
CA VAL A 202 19.09 -5.20 -0.31
C VAL A 202 19.69 -6.54 0.10
N ALA A 203 19.34 -7.62 -0.58
CA ALA A 203 19.81 -8.97 -0.28
C ALA A 203 21.34 -9.11 -0.28
N ASN A 204 22.02 -8.28 -1.10
CA ASN A 204 23.47 -8.31 -1.31
C ASN A 204 24.23 -7.13 -0.66
N GLY A 205 23.61 -6.40 0.28
CA GLY A 205 24.30 -5.41 1.09
C GLY A 205 24.70 -6.01 2.44
N HIS A 206 25.89 -6.63 2.51
CA HIS A 206 26.49 -7.27 3.69
C HIS A 206 25.54 -8.18 4.48
#